data_AF-A0A537ZVD6-F1
#
_entry.id   AF-A0A537ZVD6-F1
#
_cell.length_a   1.000
_cell.length_b   1.000
_cell.length_c   1.000
_cell.angle_alpha   90.00
_cell.angle_beta   90.00
_cell.angle_gamma   90.00
#
_symmetry.space_group_name_H-M   'P 1'
#
loop_
_entity.id
_entity.type
_entity.pdbx_description
1 polymer ?
#
loop_
_entity_poly.entity_id
_entity_poly.type
_entity_poly.pdbx_seq_one_letter_code
_entity_poly.pdbx_strand_id
1 'polypeptide(L)'
;MTEGLSRGRFGRRAAAYAGVVAFALAVFATPALARGKPGDPKPIPGGLSAEFNPVPSDPFVHVLPPFPPFEMSTINDFNGTVGASEIQGTARGSDGTAYTFDTDMRFMVGAYVDASGNVQHGSFAFI
;
A
#
# COMPACT_ATOMS: atom_id res chain seq x y z
N MET A 1 -22.52 -33.72 9.91
CA MET A 1 -22.17 -33.23 11.26
C MET A 1 -21.17 -32.10 11.09
N THR A 2 -21.56 -30.85 11.30
CA THR A 2 -20.66 -29.70 11.29
C THR A 2 -20.15 -29.49 12.72
N GLU A 3 -18.87 -29.77 12.97
CA GLU A 3 -18.24 -29.41 14.26
C GLU A 3 -18.26 -27.89 14.41
N GLY A 4 -19.10 -27.38 15.32
CA GLY A 4 -19.13 -25.97 15.68
C GLY A 4 -17.83 -25.58 16.40
N LEU A 5 -17.21 -24.47 15.99
CA LEU A 5 -15.99 -23.96 16.61
C LEU A 5 -16.26 -23.61 18.08
N SER A 6 -15.64 -24.32 19.02
CA SER A 6 -15.77 -24.04 20.46
C SER A 6 -15.32 -22.62 20.81
N ARG A 7 -16.04 -21.94 21.72
CA ARG A 7 -15.75 -20.57 22.21
C ARG A 7 -14.30 -20.39 22.66
N GLY A 8 -13.71 -21.44 23.26
CA GLY A 8 -12.30 -21.43 23.68
C GLY A 8 -11.31 -21.53 22.51
N ARG A 9 -11.65 -22.26 21.44
CA ARG A 9 -10.86 -22.32 20.21
C ARG A 9 -10.95 -21.00 19.44
N PHE A 10 -12.11 -20.37 19.41
CA PHE A 10 -12.31 -19.04 18.82
C PHE A 10 -11.45 -17.98 19.52
N GLY A 11 -11.54 -17.89 20.87
CA GLY A 11 -10.78 -16.90 21.64
C GLY A 11 -9.26 -17.06 21.50
N ARG A 12 -8.73 -18.29 21.51
CA ARG A 12 -7.29 -18.53 21.30
C ARG A 12 -6.81 -18.14 19.91
N ARG A 13 -7.62 -18.41 18.87
CA ARG A 13 -7.31 -18.00 17.50
C ARG A 13 -7.34 -16.48 17.38
N ALA A 14 -8.39 -15.82 17.88
CA ALA A 14 -8.49 -14.37 17.87
C ALA A 14 -7.32 -13.68 18.59
N ALA A 15 -6.92 -14.20 19.77
CA ALA A 15 -5.76 -13.68 20.51
C ALA A 15 -4.44 -13.88 19.77
N ALA A 16 -4.25 -15.03 19.10
CA ALA A 16 -3.07 -15.27 18.28
C ALA A 16 -2.99 -14.31 17.08
N TYR A 17 -4.09 -14.09 16.36
CA TYR A 17 -4.13 -13.12 15.26
C TYR A 17 -3.88 -11.69 15.74
N ALA A 18 -4.49 -11.28 16.86
CA ALA A 18 -4.25 -9.98 17.45
C ALA A 18 -2.79 -9.78 17.88
N GLY A 19 -2.17 -10.82 18.46
CA GLY A 19 -0.75 -10.81 18.85
C GLY A 19 0.20 -10.68 17.66
N VAL A 20 -0.08 -11.39 16.56
CA VAL A 20 0.71 -11.28 15.31
C VAL A 20 0.58 -9.89 14.69
N VAL A 21 -0.63 -9.33 14.64
CA VAL A 21 -0.86 -7.97 14.12
C VAL A 21 -0.17 -6.93 15.00
N ALA A 22 -0.30 -7.03 16.32
CA ALA A 22 0.35 -6.11 17.25
C ALA A 22 1.88 -6.18 17.17
N PHE A 23 2.45 -7.37 17.04
CA PHE A 23 3.89 -7.56 16.86
C PHE A 23 4.36 -7.03 15.51
N ALA A 24 3.65 -7.31 14.42
CA ALA A 24 3.95 -6.76 13.11
C ALA A 24 3.90 -5.22 13.12
N LEU A 25 2.88 -4.62 13.73
CA LEU A 25 2.81 -3.17 13.90
C LEU A 25 3.98 -2.65 14.75
N ALA A 26 4.34 -3.29 15.86
CA ALA A 26 5.48 -2.86 16.67
C ALA A 26 6.82 -2.94 15.93
N VAL A 27 7.03 -3.98 15.12
CA VAL A 27 8.28 -4.22 14.38
C VAL A 27 8.37 -3.38 13.10
N PHE A 28 7.26 -3.17 12.38
CA PHE A 28 7.25 -2.45 11.11
C PHE A 28 6.86 -0.96 11.23
N ALA A 29 6.19 -0.53 12.31
CA ALA A 29 5.86 0.89 12.53
C ALA A 29 6.92 1.65 13.34
N THR A 30 7.88 0.96 13.98
CA THR A 30 9.00 1.59 14.70
C THR A 30 9.86 2.54 13.85
N PRO A 31 10.16 2.30 12.55
CA PRO A 31 10.89 3.28 11.75
C PRO A 31 10.11 4.59 11.52
N ALA A 32 8.77 4.57 11.57
CA ALA A 32 7.96 5.77 11.41
C ALA A 32 7.94 6.68 12.66
N LEU A 33 8.20 6.13 13.85
CA LEU A 33 8.10 6.87 15.11
C LEU A 33 9.44 7.42 15.62
N ALA A 34 10.59 6.88 15.18
CA ALA A 34 11.91 7.24 15.71
C ALA A 34 12.72 8.21 14.83
N ARG A 35 12.29 8.47 13.58
CA ARG A 35 12.99 9.36 12.66
C ARG A 35 12.39 10.77 12.74
N GLY A 36 13.24 11.81 12.79
CA GLY A 36 12.78 13.19 12.50
C GLY A 36 12.09 13.25 11.13
N LYS A 37 11.33 14.32 10.85
CA LYS A 37 10.50 14.43 9.62
C LYS A 37 11.31 13.96 8.40
N PRO A 38 10.96 12.81 7.79
CA PRO A 38 11.66 12.32 6.62
C PRO A 38 11.51 13.36 5.49
N GLY A 39 12.54 13.49 4.65
CA GLY A 39 12.38 14.26 3.42
C GLY A 39 11.31 13.64 2.52
N ASP A 40 10.63 14.47 1.74
CA ASP A 40 9.56 14.00 0.86
C ASP A 40 10.15 13.09 -0.24
N PRO A 41 9.51 11.94 -0.54
CA PRO A 41 9.97 11.06 -1.61
C PRO A 41 9.77 11.70 -2.99
N LYS A 42 10.54 11.24 -3.97
CA LYS A 42 10.32 11.58 -5.39
C LYS A 42 9.32 10.60 -6.01
N PRO A 43 8.38 11.03 -6.86
CA PRO A 43 7.53 10.11 -7.60
C PRO A 43 8.34 9.35 -8.65
N ILE A 44 7.86 8.17 -9.06
CA ILE A 44 8.43 7.44 -10.22
C ILE A 44 8.43 8.33 -11.49
N PRO A 45 9.38 8.19 -12.42
CA PRO A 45 9.46 9.08 -13.59
C PRO A 45 8.23 9.03 -14.52
N GLY A 46 7.66 7.84 -14.68
CA GLY A 46 6.47 7.59 -15.49
C GLY A 46 5.17 7.59 -14.69
N GLY A 47 4.09 7.16 -15.33
CA GLY A 47 2.79 7.08 -14.71
C GLY A 47 1.67 6.96 -15.73
N LEU A 48 0.50 7.49 -15.41
CA LEU A 48 -0.66 7.52 -16.30
C LEU A 48 -0.90 8.94 -16.84
N SER A 49 -1.23 9.05 -18.13
CA SER A 49 -1.72 10.29 -18.74
C SER A 49 -3.11 10.67 -18.20
N ALA A 50 -3.63 11.84 -18.59
CA ALA A 50 -4.99 12.25 -18.24
C ALA A 50 -6.06 11.28 -18.79
N GLU A 51 -5.73 10.56 -19.87
CA GLU A 51 -6.54 9.50 -20.49
C GLU A 51 -6.24 8.11 -19.91
N PHE A 52 -5.50 8.03 -18.80
CA PHE A 52 -5.13 6.79 -18.11
C PHE A 52 -4.32 5.80 -18.97
N ASN A 53 -3.52 6.30 -19.92
CA ASN A 53 -2.55 5.48 -20.65
C ASN A 53 -1.17 5.54 -19.98
N PRO A 54 -0.43 4.43 -19.87
CA PRO A 54 0.95 4.44 -19.37
C PRO A 54 1.85 5.34 -20.22
N VAL A 55 2.60 6.23 -19.55
CA VAL A 55 3.60 7.10 -20.18
C VAL A 55 4.93 7.03 -19.44
N PRO A 56 6.06 7.08 -20.16
CA PRO A 56 7.39 6.97 -19.55
C PRO A 56 7.86 8.27 -18.86
N SER A 57 7.27 9.41 -19.21
CA SER A 57 7.57 10.73 -18.64
C SER A 57 6.34 11.63 -18.69
N ASP A 58 6.38 12.72 -17.92
CA ASP A 58 5.35 13.76 -17.86
C ASP A 58 3.91 13.23 -17.62
N PRO A 59 3.70 12.31 -16.66
CA PRO A 59 2.39 11.76 -16.39
C PRO A 59 1.47 12.79 -15.73
N PHE A 60 0.16 12.58 -15.87
CA PHE A 60 -0.84 13.29 -15.08
C PHE A 60 -0.82 12.81 -13.62
N VAL A 61 -0.60 11.51 -13.41
CA VAL A 61 -0.45 10.90 -12.08
C VAL A 61 0.67 9.86 -12.08
N HIS A 62 1.56 9.93 -11.09
CA HIS A 62 2.75 9.07 -10.97
C HIS A 62 2.44 7.73 -10.28
N VAL A 63 1.58 6.94 -10.93
CA VAL A 63 1.24 5.56 -10.53
C VAL A 63 1.14 4.71 -11.80
N LEU A 64 1.45 3.42 -11.68
CA LEU A 64 1.24 2.42 -12.72
C LEU A 64 0.53 1.21 -12.10
N PRO A 65 -0.11 0.33 -12.90
CA PRO A 65 -0.80 -0.82 -12.34
C PRO A 65 0.12 -1.72 -11.49
N PRO A 66 -0.37 -2.31 -10.38
CA PRO A 66 0.44 -3.04 -9.41
C PRO A 66 0.75 -4.48 -9.85
N PHE A 67 1.23 -4.67 -11.07
CA PHE A 67 1.59 -5.99 -11.60
C PHE A 67 2.68 -5.91 -12.68
N PRO A 68 3.43 -7.01 -12.91
CA PRO A 68 4.45 -7.06 -13.96
C PRO A 68 3.87 -6.77 -15.36
N PRO A 69 4.55 -5.95 -16.20
CA PRO A 69 5.94 -5.51 -16.06
C PRO A 69 6.10 -4.11 -15.42
N PHE A 70 5.05 -3.56 -14.82
CA PHE A 70 5.08 -2.20 -14.30
C PHE A 70 5.83 -2.09 -12.97
N GLU A 71 6.32 -0.89 -12.69
CA GLU A 71 6.94 -0.55 -11.40
C GLU A 71 5.88 -0.66 -10.29
N MET A 72 6.19 -1.43 -9.25
CA MET A 72 5.27 -1.68 -8.14
C MET A 72 5.24 -0.51 -7.16
N SER A 73 6.35 0.24 -7.04
CA SER A 73 6.46 1.44 -6.22
C SER A 73 5.87 2.65 -6.93
N THR A 74 5.32 3.60 -6.17
CA THR A 74 5.00 4.95 -6.70
C THR A 74 6.08 5.97 -6.36
N ILE A 75 7.13 5.53 -5.64
CA ILE A 75 8.28 6.31 -5.20
C ILE A 75 9.52 5.90 -5.99
N ASN A 76 10.25 6.87 -6.52
CA ASN A 76 11.53 6.67 -7.20
C ASN A 76 12.65 6.32 -6.21
N ASP A 77 13.66 5.61 -6.70
CA ASP A 77 14.83 5.18 -5.92
C ASP A 77 14.46 4.43 -4.63
N PHE A 78 13.33 3.69 -4.67
CA PHE A 78 12.87 2.88 -3.54
C PHE A 78 13.52 1.50 -3.56
N ASN A 79 13.99 1.06 -2.40
CA ASN A 79 14.46 -0.30 -2.17
C ASN A 79 13.81 -0.84 -0.90
N GLY A 80 12.90 -1.79 -1.07
CA GLY A 80 12.17 -2.38 0.05
C GLY A 80 11.12 -3.37 -0.39
N THR A 81 10.13 -3.55 0.47
CA THR A 81 8.99 -4.43 0.23
C THR A 81 7.77 -3.60 -0.11
N VAL A 82 7.11 -3.97 -1.21
CA VAL A 82 5.81 -3.44 -1.62
C VAL A 82 4.79 -4.57 -1.53
N GLY A 83 3.73 -4.36 -0.76
CA GLY A 83 2.51 -5.14 -0.88
C GLY A 83 1.47 -4.32 -1.60
N ALA A 84 0.87 -4.90 -2.62
CA ALA A 84 -0.13 -4.24 -3.44
C ALA A 84 -1.34 -5.13 -3.65
N SER A 85 -2.49 -4.52 -3.87
CA SER A 85 -3.73 -5.20 -4.21
C SER A 85 -4.51 -4.36 -5.21
N GLU A 86 -4.93 -5.00 -6.30
CA GLU A 86 -6.00 -4.48 -7.15
C GLU A 86 -7.33 -5.01 -6.62
N ILE A 87 -8.30 -4.12 -6.37
CA ILE A 87 -9.61 -4.46 -5.82
C ILE A 87 -10.67 -3.92 -6.75
N GLN A 88 -11.31 -4.82 -7.48
CA GLN A 88 -12.45 -4.51 -8.33
C GLN A 88 -13.76 -4.93 -7.66
N GLY A 89 -14.81 -4.15 -7.89
CA GLY A 89 -16.12 -4.49 -7.36
C GLY A 89 -17.26 -3.62 -7.86
N THR A 90 -18.41 -3.80 -7.21
CA THR A 90 -19.60 -2.98 -7.44
C THR A 90 -19.96 -2.27 -6.14
N ALA A 91 -20.19 -0.96 -6.23
CA ALA A 91 -20.66 -0.11 -5.14
C ALA A 91 -22.08 0.40 -5.45
N ARG A 92 -22.80 0.83 -4.41
CA ARG A 92 -24.10 1.50 -4.53
C ARG A 92 -23.97 2.92 -4.01
N GLY A 93 -24.35 3.89 -4.85
CA GLY A 93 -24.50 5.28 -4.43
C GLY A 93 -25.63 5.45 -3.42
N SER A 94 -25.63 6.58 -2.73
CA SER A 94 -26.70 6.95 -1.80
C SER A 94 -28.05 7.15 -2.50
N ASP A 95 -28.04 7.36 -3.82
CA ASP A 95 -29.19 7.42 -4.72
C ASP A 95 -29.67 6.04 -5.20
N GLY A 96 -28.98 4.96 -4.81
CA GLY A 96 -29.27 3.59 -5.23
C GLY A 96 -28.61 3.19 -6.56
N THR A 97 -27.92 4.10 -7.25
CA THR A 97 -27.22 3.82 -8.51
C THR A 97 -26.10 2.81 -8.29
N ALA A 98 -25.95 1.83 -9.19
CA ALA A 98 -24.83 0.88 -9.15
C ALA A 98 -23.63 1.45 -9.89
N TYR A 99 -22.45 1.35 -9.28
CA TYR A 99 -21.18 1.74 -9.87
C TYR A 99 -20.24 0.56 -9.85
N THR A 100 -19.42 0.40 -10.88
CA THR A 100 -18.21 -0.42 -10.76
C THR A 100 -17.10 0.45 -10.20
N PHE A 101 -16.22 -0.15 -9.40
CA PHE A 101 -15.00 0.51 -8.96
C PHE A 101 -13.81 -0.41 -9.21
N ASP A 102 -12.67 0.23 -9.39
CA ASP A 102 -11.36 -0.38 -9.34
C ASP A 102 -10.52 0.41 -8.33
N THR A 103 -9.67 -0.27 -7.57
CA THR A 103 -8.88 0.35 -6.53
C THR A 103 -7.57 -0.39 -6.39
N ASP A 104 -6.52 0.33 -6.74
CA ASP A 104 -5.14 -0.05 -6.47
C ASP A 104 -4.76 0.45 -5.06
N MET A 105 -4.40 -0.45 -4.15
CA MET A 105 -3.95 -0.11 -2.80
C MET A 105 -2.56 -0.67 -2.51
N ARG A 106 -1.67 0.17 -1.97
CA ARG A 106 -0.32 -0.26 -1.57
C ARG A 106 0.03 0.03 -0.11
N PHE A 107 0.88 -0.83 0.42
CA PHE A 107 1.76 -0.52 1.55
C PHE A 107 3.22 -0.77 1.12
N MET A 108 4.12 0.12 1.55
CA MET A 108 5.52 0.10 1.18
C MET A 108 6.38 0.33 2.42
N VAL A 109 7.45 -0.45 2.60
CA VAL A 109 8.43 -0.24 3.66
C VAL A 109 9.84 -0.48 3.13
N GLY A 110 10.73 0.49 3.32
CA GLY A 110 12.06 0.41 2.73
C GLY A 110 12.89 1.68 2.84
N ALA A 111 14.02 1.66 2.16
CA ALA A 111 14.87 2.83 1.93
C ALA A 111 14.39 3.58 0.68
N TYR A 112 14.51 4.90 0.68
CA TYR A 112 14.24 5.74 -0.48
C TYR A 112 15.17 6.96 -0.50
N VAL A 113 15.31 7.61 -1.66
CA VAL A 113 16.02 8.88 -1.78
C VAL A 113 15.02 10.02 -1.77
N ASP A 114 15.17 10.96 -0.84
CA ASP A 114 14.28 12.12 -0.74
C ASP A 114 14.55 13.17 -1.83
N ALA A 115 13.68 14.18 -1.91
CA ALA A 115 13.79 15.30 -2.85
C ALA A 115 15.12 16.07 -2.76
N SER A 116 15.79 16.03 -1.59
CA SER A 116 17.09 16.66 -1.36
C SER A 116 18.28 15.74 -1.63
N GLY A 117 18.04 14.48 -2.01
CA GLY A 117 19.08 13.48 -2.31
C GLY A 117 19.56 12.68 -1.11
N ASN A 118 18.90 12.79 0.06
CA ASN A 118 19.30 12.00 1.24
C ASN A 118 18.62 10.64 1.24
N VAL A 119 19.34 9.61 1.69
CA VAL A 119 18.76 8.28 1.93
C VAL A 119 17.93 8.33 3.21
N GLN A 120 16.65 8.01 3.08
CA GLN A 120 15.68 7.90 4.14
C GLN A 120 15.20 6.44 4.27
N HIS A 121 14.59 6.12 5.40
CA HIS A 121 13.86 4.86 5.61
C HIS A 121 12.44 5.22 6.04
N GLY A 122 11.44 4.66 5.35
CA GLY A 122 10.05 5.04 5.54
C GLY A 122 9.08 3.88 5.38
N SER A 123 7.88 4.09 5.88
CA SER A 123 6.72 3.23 5.66
C SER A 123 5.55 4.07 5.13
N PHE A 124 4.91 3.62 4.07
CA PHE A 124 3.83 4.29 3.36
C PHE A 124 2.64 3.34 3.23
N ALA A 125 1.43 3.86 3.28
CA ALA A 125 0.20 3.08 3.14
C ALA A 125 -0.92 3.94 2.57
N PHE A 126 -1.95 3.30 1.99
CA PHE A 126 -3.08 3.98 1.32
C PHE A 126 -2.62 4.91 0.19
N ILE A 127 -1.64 4.43 -0.55
CA ILE A 127 -1.09 5.03 -1.76
C ILE A 127 -1.98 4.60 -2.92
#